data_AF-A0A9X0U200-F1
#
_entry.id   AF-A0A9X0U200-F1
#
_cell.length_a   1.000
_cell.length_b   1.000
_cell.length_c   1.000
_cell.angle_alpha   90.00
_cell.angle_beta   90.00
_cell.angle_gamma   90.00
#
_symmetry.space_group_name_H-M   'P 1'
#
loop_
_entity.id
_entity.type
_entity.pdbx_description
1 polymer ?
#
loop_
_entity_poly.entity_id
_entity_poly.type
_entity_poly.pdbx_seq_one_letter_code
_entity_poly.pdbx_strand_id
1 'polypeptide(L)'
;MRLSFRPVLFPALMLFTVFAGTSVARADTISLSITQEASGTIGSQSFTNQNVTFTGTFSSQQLLSCIAANTCPGPLGPGTGEYTLTTFTDPETTTTLVTTITVGGLGTFLANSGINFIDVNYSGGPLTNVSIADGGDPNGHLIFPVDPTNLNLENCLGNFPADDCPLSASTSDGPLILTSASEDFTTSATVTPENATVPEPSTLALLATGFLGLSGFIRGRFRSA
;
A
#
# COMPACT_ATOMS: atom_id res chain seq x y z
N MET A 1 29.81 -43.38 -39.74
CA MET A 1 28.94 -42.22 -40.01
C MET A 1 28.78 -41.42 -38.73
N ARG A 2 29.33 -40.20 -38.64
CA ARG A 2 29.18 -39.33 -37.46
C ARG A 2 28.06 -38.33 -37.74
N LEU A 3 26.91 -38.52 -37.07
CA LEU A 3 25.77 -37.61 -37.16
C LEU A 3 26.09 -36.32 -36.37
N SER A 4 26.02 -35.21 -37.09
CA SER A 4 26.28 -33.85 -36.61
C SER A 4 25.09 -33.32 -35.80
N PHE A 5 25.27 -33.13 -34.49
CA PHE A 5 24.28 -32.63 -33.52
C PHE A 5 24.08 -31.10 -33.54
N ARG A 6 24.10 -30.44 -34.71
CA ARG A 6 24.26 -28.97 -34.80
C ARG A 6 23.05 -28.05 -35.04
N PRO A 7 21.78 -28.46 -35.28
CA PRO A 7 20.74 -27.46 -35.56
C PRO A 7 19.82 -27.11 -34.37
N VAL A 8 19.86 -27.83 -33.24
CA VAL A 8 18.85 -27.67 -32.16
C VAL A 8 19.19 -26.57 -31.14
N LEU A 9 20.44 -26.10 -31.10
CA LEU A 9 20.91 -25.14 -30.09
C LEU A 9 20.48 -23.69 -30.38
N PHE A 10 20.21 -23.36 -31.64
CA PHE A 10 19.81 -22.00 -32.05
C PHE A 10 18.38 -21.60 -31.65
N PRO A 11 17.33 -22.43 -31.83
CA PRO A 11 15.98 -22.08 -31.41
C PRO A 11 15.81 -22.03 -29.89
N ALA A 12 16.57 -22.82 -29.13
CA ALA A 12 16.56 -22.79 -27.67
C ALA A 12 17.11 -21.48 -27.10
N LEU A 13 18.12 -20.88 -27.76
CA LEU A 13 18.70 -19.59 -27.34
C LEU A 13 17.74 -18.42 -27.58
N MET A 14 16.99 -18.44 -28.69
CA MET A 14 15.96 -17.44 -29.02
C MET A 14 14.76 -17.50 -28.06
N LEU A 15 14.38 -18.69 -27.58
CA LEU A 15 13.31 -18.83 -26.59
C LEU A 15 13.71 -18.22 -25.23
N PHE A 16 14.97 -18.36 -24.82
CA PHE A 16 15.47 -17.78 -23.56
C PHE A 16 15.51 -16.25 -23.57
N THR A 17 15.74 -15.61 -24.73
CA THR A 17 15.75 -14.14 -24.84
C THR A 17 14.35 -13.51 -24.76
N VAL A 18 13.30 -14.24 -25.14
CA VAL A 18 11.92 -13.72 -25.05
C VAL A 18 11.39 -13.77 -23.61
N PHE A 19 11.83 -14.73 -22.80
CA PHE A 19 11.46 -14.82 -21.38
C PHE A 19 12.26 -13.88 -20.46
N ALA A 20 13.41 -13.37 -20.89
CA ALA A 20 14.23 -12.45 -20.08
C ALA A 20 13.74 -10.99 -20.08
N GLY A 21 12.73 -10.66 -20.90
CA GLY A 21 12.24 -9.29 -21.11
C GLY A 21 10.89 -8.97 -20.48
N THR A 22 10.30 -9.84 -19.67
CA THR A 22 9.10 -9.48 -18.91
C THR A 22 9.52 -8.53 -17.78
N SER A 23 9.53 -7.24 -18.08
CA SER A 23 9.60 -6.18 -17.07
C SER A 23 8.49 -6.44 -16.06
N VAL A 24 8.85 -6.86 -14.85
CA VAL A 24 7.92 -6.93 -13.73
C VAL A 24 7.47 -5.50 -13.51
N ALA A 25 6.23 -5.17 -13.92
CA ALA A 25 5.61 -3.91 -13.58
C ALA A 25 5.46 -3.89 -12.05
N ARG A 26 6.38 -3.18 -11.39
CA ARG A 26 6.37 -2.97 -9.94
C ARG A 26 5.21 -2.02 -9.61
N ALA A 27 4.52 -2.30 -8.51
CA ALA A 27 3.35 -1.53 -8.12
C ALA A 27 3.78 -0.29 -7.32
N ASP A 28 3.39 0.90 -7.76
CA ASP A 28 3.62 2.13 -7.00
C ASP A 28 3.01 2.03 -5.60
N THR A 29 3.71 2.55 -4.59
CA THR A 29 3.17 2.62 -3.23
C THR A 29 2.42 3.93 -3.05
N ILE A 30 1.17 3.84 -2.63
CA ILE A 30 0.32 4.98 -2.29
C ILE A 30 0.30 5.09 -0.76
N SER A 31 0.74 6.24 -0.25
CA SER A 31 0.74 6.55 1.18
C SER A 31 -0.22 7.68 1.45
N LEU A 32 -1.14 7.46 2.38
CA LEU A 32 -2.15 8.40 2.81
C LEU A 32 -1.91 8.82 4.25
N SER A 33 -2.27 10.07 4.57
CA SER A 33 -2.27 10.56 5.95
C SER A 33 -3.45 11.48 6.24
N ILE A 34 -3.94 11.38 7.46
CA ILE A 34 -4.94 12.29 8.06
C ILE A 34 -4.31 12.79 9.36
N THR A 35 -4.19 14.10 9.53
CA THR A 35 -3.66 14.70 10.75
C THR A 35 -4.66 15.66 11.35
N GLN A 36 -4.92 15.51 12.64
CA GLN A 36 -5.86 16.31 13.41
C GLN A 36 -5.27 16.57 14.79
N GLU A 37 -5.52 17.77 15.35
CA GLU A 37 -5.15 18.03 16.75
C GLU A 37 -6.16 17.34 17.68
N ALA A 38 -5.69 16.60 18.67
CA ALA A 38 -6.54 15.91 19.62
C ALA A 38 -5.92 15.82 21.02
N SER A 39 -6.77 15.49 22.00
CA SER A 39 -6.37 15.11 23.35
C SER A 39 -6.94 13.75 23.70
N GLY A 40 -6.25 12.99 24.54
CA GLY A 40 -6.67 11.64 24.86
C GLY A 40 -5.60 10.83 25.59
N THR A 41 -5.71 9.51 25.47
CA THR A 41 -4.77 8.55 26.05
C THR A 41 -4.37 7.49 25.04
N ILE A 42 -3.11 7.05 25.08
CA ILE A 42 -2.64 5.85 24.42
C ILE A 42 -2.02 4.91 25.45
N GLY A 43 -2.62 3.73 25.61
CA GLY A 43 -2.29 2.83 26.71
C GLY A 43 -2.46 3.54 28.06
N SER A 44 -1.36 3.75 28.78
CA SER A 44 -1.35 4.48 30.06
C SER A 44 -0.88 5.94 29.97
N GLN A 45 -0.56 6.45 28.77
CA GLN A 45 0.00 7.79 28.59
C GLN A 45 -1.07 8.76 28.11
N SER A 46 -1.22 9.89 28.80
CA SER A 46 -2.11 10.97 28.37
C SER A 46 -1.38 11.99 27.50
N PHE A 47 -2.08 12.53 26.51
CA PHE A 47 -1.62 13.66 25.69
C PHE A 47 -2.69 14.74 25.59
N THR A 48 -2.24 15.97 25.32
CA THR A 48 -3.11 17.14 25.23
C THR A 48 -2.69 18.01 24.08
N ASN A 49 -3.66 18.38 23.23
CA ASN A 49 -3.50 19.21 22.04
C ASN A 49 -2.28 18.79 21.21
N GLN A 50 -2.20 17.50 20.91
CA GLN A 50 -1.16 16.93 20.08
C GLN A 50 -1.73 16.58 18.71
N ASN A 51 -0.89 16.72 17.68
CA ASN A 51 -1.23 16.20 16.37
C ASN A 51 -1.28 14.67 16.44
N VAL A 52 -2.45 14.12 16.15
CA VAL A 52 -2.67 12.70 15.93
C VAL A 52 -2.75 12.48 14.43
N THR A 53 -1.80 11.72 13.90
CA THR A 53 -1.68 11.42 12.49
C THR A 53 -1.98 9.95 12.26
N PHE A 54 -3.11 9.67 11.61
CA PHE A 54 -3.40 8.37 11.04
C PHE A 54 -2.75 8.27 9.67
N THR A 55 -2.06 7.17 9.40
CA THR A 55 -1.45 6.89 8.11
C THR A 55 -1.85 5.52 7.65
N GLY A 56 -1.92 5.33 6.33
CA GLY A 56 -1.91 3.99 5.79
C GLY A 56 -1.34 3.91 4.38
N THR A 57 -0.90 2.72 4.03
CA THR A 57 -0.18 2.47 2.78
C THR A 57 -0.73 1.25 2.07
N PHE A 58 -0.88 1.36 0.76
CA PHE A 58 -1.27 0.26 -0.14
C PHE A 58 -0.59 0.45 -1.50
N SER A 59 -0.58 -0.59 -2.33
CA SER A 59 -0.01 -0.54 -3.67
C SER A 59 -1.06 -0.20 -4.73
N SER A 60 -0.62 0.41 -5.83
CA SER A 60 -1.47 0.67 -7.00
C SER A 60 -2.08 -0.61 -7.57
N GLN A 61 -1.36 -1.73 -7.49
CA GLN A 61 -1.88 -3.04 -7.87
C GLN A 61 -3.03 -3.48 -6.97
N GLN A 62 -2.95 -3.24 -5.66
CA GLN A 62 -4.05 -3.55 -4.74
C GLN A 62 -5.28 -2.72 -5.06
N LEU A 63 -5.13 -1.41 -5.27
CA LEU A 63 -6.25 -0.53 -5.67
C LEU A 63 -6.91 -1.02 -6.98
N LEU A 64 -6.11 -1.23 -8.03
CA LEU A 64 -6.62 -1.66 -9.32
C LEU A 64 -7.26 -3.06 -9.28
N SER A 65 -6.68 -3.98 -8.50
CA SER A 65 -7.26 -5.32 -8.32
C SER A 65 -8.59 -5.24 -7.59
N CYS A 66 -8.69 -4.36 -6.58
CA CYS A 66 -9.92 -4.16 -5.83
C CYS A 66 -11.06 -3.60 -6.70
N ILE A 67 -10.73 -2.64 -7.57
CA ILE A 67 -11.66 -2.07 -8.56
C ILE A 67 -12.07 -3.12 -9.59
N ALA A 68 -11.11 -3.87 -10.14
CA ALA A 68 -11.38 -4.86 -11.19
C ALA A 68 -12.20 -6.06 -10.68
N ALA A 69 -11.96 -6.50 -9.45
CA ALA A 69 -12.68 -7.61 -8.84
C ALA A 69 -14.03 -7.19 -8.24
N ASN A 70 -14.33 -5.88 -8.18
CA ASN A 70 -15.50 -5.32 -7.48
C ASN A 70 -15.60 -5.82 -6.02
N THR A 71 -14.43 -6.05 -5.40
CA THR A 71 -14.29 -6.59 -4.04
C THR A 71 -14.12 -5.50 -2.99
N CYS A 72 -13.75 -4.29 -3.41
CA CYS A 72 -13.93 -3.11 -2.58
C CYS A 72 -15.44 -2.88 -2.49
N PRO A 73 -16.06 -2.81 -1.30
CA PRO A 73 -17.37 -2.24 -1.19
C PRO A 73 -17.25 -0.80 -1.71
N GLY A 74 -17.69 -0.59 -2.94
CA GLY A 74 -17.95 0.76 -3.44
C GLY A 74 -19.19 1.30 -2.71
N PRO A 75 -19.47 2.61 -2.83
CA PRO A 75 -20.76 3.15 -2.45
C PRO A 75 -21.83 2.27 -3.11
N LEU A 76 -22.91 2.01 -2.39
CA LEU A 76 -24.02 1.11 -2.77
C LEU A 76 -24.65 1.48 -4.13
N GLY A 77 -23.94 1.25 -5.23
CA GLY A 77 -24.33 1.70 -6.57
C GLY A 77 -23.15 1.82 -7.56
N PRO A 78 -23.36 1.48 -8.84
CA PRO A 78 -22.38 1.69 -9.89
C PRO A 78 -22.32 3.19 -10.22
N GLY A 79 -21.32 3.92 -9.73
CA GLY A 79 -21.04 5.25 -10.28
C GLY A 79 -20.48 6.35 -9.38
N THR A 80 -20.12 6.11 -8.12
CA THR A 80 -19.47 7.16 -7.31
C THR A 80 -18.11 6.66 -6.86
N GLY A 81 -17.06 7.43 -7.21
CA GLY A 81 -15.66 7.04 -7.12
C GLY A 81 -15.13 7.07 -5.70
N GLU A 82 -15.73 6.32 -4.81
CA GLU A 82 -15.30 6.05 -3.45
C GLU A 82 -15.03 4.54 -3.35
N TYR A 83 -13.90 4.17 -2.80
CA TYR A 83 -13.47 2.78 -2.67
C TYR A 83 -12.95 2.55 -1.27
N THR A 84 -13.58 1.61 -0.57
CA THR A 84 -13.12 1.18 0.74
C THR A 84 -12.06 0.10 0.60
N LEU A 85 -10.81 0.47 0.89
CA LEU A 85 -9.70 -0.48 0.97
C LEU A 85 -9.62 -1.03 2.39
N THR A 86 -9.98 -2.30 2.54
CA THR A 86 -9.97 -3.02 3.81
C THR A 86 -8.84 -4.03 3.85
N THR A 87 -8.28 -4.24 5.04
CA THR A 87 -7.53 -5.46 5.34
C THR A 87 -8.52 -6.60 5.52
N PHE A 88 -8.95 -7.21 4.41
CA PHE A 88 -9.57 -8.52 4.54
C PHE A 88 -8.49 -9.51 4.92
N THR A 89 -8.61 -10.05 6.14
CA THR A 89 -7.95 -11.31 6.49
C THR A 89 -8.74 -12.44 5.83
N ASP A 90 -8.74 -12.48 4.49
CA ASP A 90 -9.04 -13.72 3.80
C ASP A 90 -7.80 -14.62 3.99
N PRO A 91 -7.94 -15.88 4.46
CA PRO A 91 -6.82 -16.80 4.63
C PRO A 91 -5.97 -17.01 3.36
N GLU A 92 -6.44 -16.62 2.17
CA GLU A 92 -5.69 -16.76 0.91
C GLU A 92 -5.21 -15.44 0.28
N THR A 93 -5.74 -14.27 0.68
CA THR A 93 -5.33 -12.97 0.13
C THR A 93 -5.18 -11.92 1.21
N THR A 94 -4.04 -11.93 1.90
CA THR A 94 -3.66 -10.83 2.80
C THR A 94 -3.38 -9.56 1.99
N THR A 95 -4.35 -8.65 1.90
CA THR A 95 -4.08 -7.25 1.59
C THR A 95 -3.45 -6.61 2.83
N THR A 96 -2.12 -6.48 2.86
CA THR A 96 -1.43 -5.82 3.97
C THR A 96 -1.58 -4.30 3.84
N LEU A 97 -2.73 -3.76 4.26
CA LEU A 97 -2.83 -2.34 4.58
C LEU A 97 -2.00 -2.14 5.85
N VAL A 98 -0.88 -1.43 5.73
CA VAL A 98 -0.09 -1.05 6.91
C VAL A 98 -0.61 0.30 7.36
N THR A 99 -1.29 0.32 8.51
CA THR A 99 -1.77 1.54 9.15
C THR A 99 -0.96 1.83 10.41
N THR A 100 -0.61 3.10 10.60
CA THR A 100 0.08 3.56 11.81
C THR A 100 -0.58 4.82 12.33
N ILE A 101 -0.56 4.98 13.65
CA ILE A 101 -1.02 6.16 14.34
C ILE A 101 0.17 6.82 15.01
N THR A 102 0.41 8.09 14.70
CA THR A 102 1.45 8.89 15.35
C THR A 102 0.80 9.92 16.26
N VAL A 103 1.23 9.99 17.51
CA VAL A 103 0.82 11.02 18.46
C VAL A 103 2.00 11.93 18.75
N GLY A 104 1.84 13.23 18.50
CA GLY A 104 2.85 14.24 18.78
C GLY A 104 3.44 14.11 20.18
N GLY A 105 4.77 14.05 20.25
CA GLY A 105 5.49 13.93 21.52
C GLY A 105 5.47 12.55 22.19
N LEU A 106 4.64 11.60 21.75
CA LEU A 106 4.59 10.24 22.31
C LEU A 106 5.24 9.20 21.40
N GLY A 107 5.04 9.30 20.07
CA GLY A 107 5.66 8.40 19.11
C GLY A 107 4.70 7.88 18.05
N THR A 108 5.13 6.83 17.36
CA THR A 108 4.38 6.15 16.29
C THR A 108 4.08 4.72 16.71
N PHE A 109 2.83 4.33 16.53
CA PHE A 109 2.25 3.08 16.99
C PHE A 109 1.62 2.36 15.81
N LEU A 110 1.78 1.04 15.73
CA LEU A 110 1.06 0.25 14.74
C LEU A 110 -0.40 0.18 15.16
N ALA A 111 -1.33 0.38 14.24
CA ALA A 111 -2.74 0.11 14.51
C ALA A 111 -2.91 -1.42 14.58
N ASN A 112 -2.97 -1.94 15.80
CA ASN A 112 -2.97 -3.36 16.10
C ASN A 112 -4.37 -3.78 16.49
N SER A 113 -4.96 -4.69 15.72
CA SER A 113 -6.07 -5.61 16.03
C SER A 113 -7.29 -5.47 15.14
N GLY A 114 -7.18 -5.76 13.85
CA GLY A 114 -8.38 -5.96 13.04
C GLY A 114 -8.28 -5.71 11.56
N ILE A 115 -9.46 -5.54 10.99
CA ILE A 115 -9.72 -5.15 9.60
C ILE A 115 -9.54 -3.63 9.51
N ASN A 116 -8.33 -3.08 9.67
CA ASN A 116 -8.10 -1.67 9.35
C ASN A 116 -8.61 -1.33 7.93
N PHE A 117 -9.26 -0.18 7.80
CA PHE A 117 -9.78 0.29 6.52
C PHE A 117 -9.32 1.71 6.23
N ILE A 118 -9.24 2.02 4.94
CA ILE A 118 -9.07 3.36 4.42
C ILE A 118 -10.03 3.54 3.26
N ASP A 119 -10.88 4.55 3.35
CA ASP A 119 -11.78 4.93 2.28
C ASP A 119 -11.09 5.97 1.41
N VAL A 120 -11.00 5.67 0.12
CA VAL A 120 -10.35 6.52 -0.86
C VAL A 120 -11.31 6.96 -1.93
N ASN A 121 -11.27 8.22 -2.27
CA ASN A 121 -11.95 8.74 -3.45
C ASN A 121 -11.03 8.61 -4.67
N TYR A 122 -11.47 7.86 -5.67
CA TYR A 122 -10.82 7.70 -6.96
C TYR A 122 -11.85 7.52 -8.08
N SER A 123 -11.84 8.40 -9.08
CA SER A 123 -12.76 8.34 -10.23
C SER A 123 -12.12 7.80 -11.50
N GLY A 124 -10.94 7.17 -11.40
CA GLY A 124 -10.10 6.80 -12.54
C GLY A 124 -9.11 7.91 -12.94
N GLY A 125 -8.20 7.57 -13.87
CA GLY A 125 -7.14 8.48 -14.33
C GLY A 125 -5.82 8.32 -13.55
N PRO A 126 -4.95 9.35 -13.52
CA PRO A 126 -3.67 9.28 -12.81
C PRO A 126 -3.83 8.95 -11.31
N LEU A 127 -2.92 8.15 -10.75
CA LEU A 127 -2.93 7.80 -9.31
C LEU A 127 -2.77 9.01 -8.39
N THR A 128 -2.28 10.14 -8.91
CA THR A 128 -2.24 11.42 -8.20
C THR A 128 -3.62 11.99 -7.87
N ASN A 129 -4.69 11.42 -8.44
CA ASN A 129 -6.07 11.82 -8.17
C ASN A 129 -6.70 11.06 -7.00
N VAL A 130 -5.98 10.11 -6.38
CA VAL A 130 -6.44 9.42 -5.19
C VAL A 130 -6.46 10.43 -4.04
N SER A 131 -7.62 10.60 -3.40
CA SER A 131 -7.75 11.32 -2.13
C SER A 131 -8.32 10.41 -1.05
N ILE A 132 -8.10 10.78 0.20
CA ILE A 132 -8.63 10.04 1.36
C ILE A 132 -9.98 10.65 1.77
N ALA A 133 -10.97 9.80 2.01
CA ALA A 133 -12.23 10.17 2.64
C ALA A 133 -12.06 10.07 4.15
N ASP A 134 -11.77 8.86 4.63
CA ASP A 134 -11.52 8.56 6.02
C ASP A 134 -10.67 7.27 6.18
N GLY A 135 -10.42 6.87 7.43
CA GLY A 135 -9.84 5.58 7.74
C GLY A 135 -9.91 5.27 9.24
N GLY A 136 -9.85 4.00 9.60
CA GLY A 136 -10.01 3.59 10.98
C GLY A 136 -9.85 2.11 11.25
N ASP A 137 -10.21 1.72 12.46
CA ASP A 137 -10.24 0.34 12.94
C ASP A 137 -11.71 -0.06 13.23
N PRO A 138 -12.29 -1.05 12.54
CA PRO A 138 -13.68 -1.46 12.76
C PRO A 138 -13.85 -2.28 14.03
N ASN A 139 -12.77 -2.84 14.60
CA ASN A 139 -12.78 -3.46 15.93
C ASN A 139 -12.52 -2.43 17.04
N GLY A 140 -12.24 -1.19 16.65
CA GLY A 140 -11.89 -0.08 17.50
C GLY A 140 -12.41 1.21 16.88
N HIS A 141 -13.74 1.37 16.94
CA HIS A 141 -14.69 2.33 16.33
C HIS A 141 -14.28 3.81 16.09
N LEU A 142 -13.05 4.19 16.39
CA LEU A 142 -12.48 5.48 16.05
C LEU A 142 -12.14 5.56 14.55
N ILE A 143 -12.77 6.52 13.88
CA ILE A 143 -12.59 6.84 12.46
C ILE A 143 -11.97 8.23 12.35
N PHE A 144 -10.96 8.36 11.49
CA PHE A 144 -10.26 9.61 11.19
C PHE A 144 -10.70 10.15 9.82
N PRO A 145 -10.94 11.46 9.65
CA PRO A 145 -10.92 12.49 10.68
C PRO A 145 -12.06 12.30 11.69
N VAL A 146 -11.78 12.62 12.95
CA VAL A 146 -12.73 12.38 14.04
C VAL A 146 -13.67 13.57 14.13
N ASP A 147 -14.97 13.34 13.98
CA ASP A 147 -15.98 14.35 14.30
C ASP A 147 -16.00 14.58 15.82
N PRO A 148 -15.70 15.79 16.32
CA PRO A 148 -15.67 16.09 17.75
C PRO A 148 -17.00 15.79 18.45
N THR A 149 -18.12 15.85 17.72
CA THR A 149 -19.45 15.53 18.26
C THR A 149 -19.60 14.06 18.62
N ASN A 150 -18.88 13.16 17.94
CA ASN A 150 -18.90 11.71 18.21
C ASN A 150 -18.09 11.31 19.46
N LEU A 151 -17.20 12.19 19.96
CA LEU A 151 -16.39 11.94 21.15
C LEU A 151 -17.14 12.19 22.46
N ASN A 152 -18.29 12.89 22.42
CA ASN A 152 -19.13 13.07 23.58
C ASN A 152 -19.86 11.76 23.91
N LEU A 153 -19.73 11.27 25.15
CA LEU A 153 -20.39 10.03 25.59
C LEU A 153 -21.89 9.99 25.28
N GLU A 154 -22.59 11.13 25.39
CA GLU A 154 -24.03 11.22 25.08
C GLU A 154 -24.35 10.98 23.60
N ASN A 155 -23.46 11.39 22.70
CA ASN A 155 -23.64 11.24 21.25
C ASN A 155 -23.10 9.90 20.73
N CYS A 156 -22.08 9.34 21.40
CA CYS A 156 -21.57 8.00 21.11
C CYS A 156 -22.68 6.94 21.29
N LEU A 157 -23.52 7.08 22.33
CA LEU A 157 -24.66 6.18 22.59
C LEU A 157 -25.80 6.26 21.56
N GLY A 158 -25.85 7.32 20.75
CA GLY A 158 -26.91 7.54 19.75
C GLY A 158 -26.57 6.97 18.37
N ASN A 159 -25.29 7.01 18.00
CA ASN A 159 -24.79 6.53 16.70
C ASN A 159 -24.09 5.17 16.78
N PHE A 160 -23.67 4.74 17.98
CA PHE A 160 -23.00 3.46 18.22
C PHE A 160 -23.72 2.68 19.34
N PRO A 161 -23.70 1.34 19.31
CA PRO A 161 -24.06 0.50 20.44
C PRO A 161 -23.38 0.98 21.73
N ALA A 162 -24.07 0.90 22.86
CA ALA A 162 -23.53 1.37 24.15
C ALA A 162 -22.22 0.67 24.56
N ASP A 163 -21.99 -0.54 24.05
CA ASP A 163 -20.80 -1.35 24.30
C ASP A 163 -19.55 -0.84 23.55
N ASP A 164 -19.73 0.05 22.56
CA ASP A 164 -18.68 0.57 21.68
C ASP A 164 -18.12 1.92 22.17
N CYS A 165 -18.60 2.41 23.32
CA CYS A 165 -18.17 3.66 23.94
C CYS A 165 -17.26 3.40 25.16
N PRO A 166 -16.09 4.05 25.26
CA PRO A 166 -15.60 5.12 24.41
C PRO A 166 -15.08 4.61 23.05
N LEU A 167 -15.24 5.43 22.01
CA LEU A 167 -14.62 5.20 20.71
C LEU A 167 -13.11 5.12 20.90
N SER A 168 -12.51 4.01 20.47
CA SER A 168 -11.09 3.75 20.70
C SER A 168 -10.49 2.97 19.56
N ALA A 169 -9.28 3.29 19.10
CA ALA A 169 -8.55 2.47 18.13
C ALA A 169 -7.53 1.60 18.86
N SER A 170 -7.35 0.35 18.45
CA SER A 170 -6.36 -0.52 19.07
C SER A 170 -4.96 -0.30 18.47
N THR A 171 -3.94 -0.14 19.33
CA THR A 171 -2.55 0.11 18.90
C THR A 171 -1.56 -0.84 19.56
N SER A 172 -0.33 -0.87 19.06
CA SER A 172 0.76 -1.71 19.61
C SER A 172 1.05 -1.46 21.08
N ASP A 173 0.73 -0.26 21.57
CA ASP A 173 1.07 0.18 22.93
C ASP A 173 -0.19 0.31 23.81
N GLY A 174 -1.32 -0.23 23.35
CA GLY A 174 -2.61 -0.21 24.03
C GLY A 174 -3.69 0.58 23.25
N PRO A 175 -4.90 0.73 23.81
CA PRO A 175 -5.97 1.45 23.15
C PRO A 175 -5.64 2.95 23.07
N LEU A 176 -5.91 3.55 21.92
CA LEU A 176 -5.98 4.99 21.72
C LEU A 176 -7.42 5.43 21.96
N ILE A 177 -7.63 6.28 22.96
CA ILE A 177 -8.94 6.84 23.29
C ILE A 177 -8.81 8.35 23.18
N LEU A 178 -9.63 8.98 22.34
CA LEU A 178 -9.67 10.44 22.23
C LEU A 178 -10.77 11.01 23.11
N THR A 179 -10.47 12.10 23.81
CA THR A 179 -11.44 12.85 24.62
C THR A 179 -11.85 14.16 23.96
N SER A 180 -11.05 14.66 23.02
CA SER A 180 -11.36 15.83 22.20
C SER A 180 -10.58 15.76 20.89
N ALA A 181 -11.15 16.32 19.83
CA ALA A 181 -10.50 16.52 18.54
C ALA A 181 -10.86 17.92 18.01
N SER A 182 -9.94 18.51 17.24
CA SER A 182 -10.16 19.75 16.50
C SER A 182 -11.14 19.52 15.35
N GLU A 183 -11.99 20.50 15.02
CA GLU A 183 -12.82 20.43 13.79
C GLU A 183 -11.96 20.48 12.52
N ASP A 184 -10.80 21.14 12.61
CA ASP A 184 -9.85 21.25 11.50
C ASP A 184 -8.92 20.02 11.44
N PHE A 185 -8.77 19.47 10.24
CA PHE A 185 -7.84 18.39 9.93
C PHE A 185 -7.16 18.63 8.57
N THR A 186 -6.08 17.90 8.33
CA THR A 186 -5.35 17.92 7.06
C THR A 186 -5.22 16.51 6.52
N THR A 187 -5.36 16.37 5.21
CA THR A 187 -5.21 15.10 4.51
C THR A 187 -4.11 15.19 3.45
N SER A 188 -3.33 14.13 3.27
CA SER A 188 -2.38 14.05 2.16
C SER A 188 -2.36 12.66 1.52
N ALA A 189 -2.14 12.63 0.22
CA ALA A 189 -1.95 11.43 -0.57
C ALA A 189 -0.67 11.57 -1.38
N THR A 190 0.24 10.61 -1.25
CA THR A 190 1.52 10.61 -1.94
C THR A 190 1.73 9.29 -2.67
N VAL A 191 2.10 9.38 -3.95
CA VAL A 191 2.43 8.23 -4.77
C VAL A 191 3.94 8.15 -4.85
N THR A 192 4.51 7.10 -4.26
CA THR A 192 5.94 6.80 -4.34
C THR A 192 6.14 5.73 -5.40
N PRO A 193 6.69 6.08 -6.58
CA PRO A 193 7.01 5.06 -7.56
C PRO A 193 8.09 4.13 -7.02
N GLU A 194 7.91 2.82 -7.14
CA GLU A 194 8.89 1.83 -6.66
C GLU A 194 10.17 1.78 -7.53
N ASN A 195 10.30 2.71 -8.49
CA ASN A 195 11.47 2.89 -9.33
C ASN A 195 12.63 3.56 -8.56
N ALA A 196 13.09 2.93 -7.47
CA ALA A 196 14.48 3.05 -7.10
C ALA A 196 15.26 2.18 -8.09
N THR A 197 15.77 2.84 -9.13
CA THR A 197 16.66 2.31 -10.16
C THR A 197 17.61 1.26 -9.60
N VAL A 198 17.30 -0.03 -9.79
CA VAL A 198 18.38 -0.97 -10.04
C VAL A 198 18.91 -0.55 -11.40
N PRO A 199 20.15 -0.03 -11.52
CA PRO A 199 20.72 0.18 -12.83
C PRO A 199 20.64 -1.17 -13.51
N GLU A 200 19.86 -1.27 -14.59
CA GLU A 200 19.87 -2.48 -15.40
C GLU A 200 21.35 -2.79 -15.67
N PRO A 201 21.84 -4.01 -15.38
CA PRO A 201 23.19 -4.37 -15.79
C PRO A 201 23.20 -4.14 -17.29
N SER A 202 23.96 -3.13 -17.72
CA SER A 202 23.70 -2.44 -18.97
C SER A 202 23.51 -3.48 -20.06
N THR A 203 22.35 -3.49 -20.72
CA THR A 203 22.09 -4.38 -21.86
C THR A 203 23.22 -4.26 -22.90
N LEU A 204 23.88 -3.10 -22.94
CA LEU A 204 25.11 -2.82 -23.67
C LEU A 204 26.34 -3.61 -23.17
N ALA A 205 26.51 -3.82 -21.86
CA ALA A 205 27.55 -4.68 -21.29
C ALA A 205 27.28 -6.18 -21.58
N LEU A 206 26.02 -6.61 -21.55
CA LEU A 206 25.64 -7.98 -21.92
C LEU A 206 25.80 -8.22 -23.43
N LEU A 207 25.46 -7.23 -24.25
CA LEU A 207 25.71 -7.24 -25.70
C LEU A 207 27.21 -7.22 -26.01
N ALA A 208 27.99 -6.38 -25.32
CA ALA A 208 29.44 -6.27 -25.51
C ALA A 208 30.17 -7.56 -25.11
N THR A 209 29.78 -8.19 -24.01
CA THR A 209 30.31 -9.51 -23.61
C THR A 209 29.88 -10.61 -24.58
N GLY A 210 28.64 -10.55 -25.10
CA GLY A 210 28.17 -11.42 -26.18
C GLY A 210 29.00 -11.30 -27.47
N PHE A 211 29.31 -10.07 -27.91
CA PHE A 211 30.17 -9.83 -29.07
C PHE A 211 31.61 -10.29 -28.85
N LEU A 212 32.16 -10.10 -27.65
CA LEU A 212 33.50 -10.58 -27.30
C LEU A 212 33.56 -12.12 -27.30
N GLY A 213 32.54 -12.80 -26.79
CA GLY A 213 32.45 -14.27 -26.84
C GLY A 213 32.36 -14.82 -28.27
N LEU A 214 31.54 -14.18 -29.13
CA LEU A 214 31.45 -14.49 -30.56
C LEU A 214 32.78 -14.30 -31.30
N SER A 215 33.49 -13.20 -31.01
CA SER A 215 34.79 -12.91 -31.60
C SER A 215 35.85 -13.96 -31.23
N GLY A 216 35.84 -14.44 -29.98
CA GLY A 216 36.72 -15.51 -29.51
C GLY A 216 36.44 -16.85 -30.18
N PHE A 217 35.16 -17.19 -30.37
CA PHE A 217 34.74 -18.42 -31.04
C PHE A 217 35.12 -18.46 -32.51
N ILE A 218 34.95 -17.34 -33.23
CA ILE A 218 35.37 -17.21 -34.64
C ILE A 218 36.90 -17.37 -34.75
N ARG A 219 37.67 -16.72 -33.87
CA ARG A 219 39.13 -16.78 -33.90
C ARG A 219 39.70 -18.17 -33.56
N GLY A 220 39.07 -18.91 -32.64
CA GLY A 220 39.46 -20.28 -32.31
C GLY A 220 39.25 -21.26 -33.47
N ARG A 221 38.22 -21.04 -34.29
CA ARG A 221 37.89 -21.90 -35.44
C ARG A 221 38.85 -21.75 -36.61
N PHE A 222 39.41 -20.55 -36.83
CA PHE A 222 40.36 -20.30 -37.94
C PHE A 222 41.83 -20.52 -37.59
N ARG A 223 42.16 -20.78 -36.31
CA ARG A 223 43.51 -21.18 -35.89
C ARG A 223 43.75 -22.69 -35.86
N SER A 224 42.68 -23.48 -35.97
CA SER A 224 42.73 -24.95 -35.92
C SER A 224 42.55 -25.59 -37.30
N ALA A 225 42.69 -24.81 -38.37
CA ALA A 225 42.67 -25.24 -39.76
C ALA A 225 44.04 -25.03 -40.40
#